data_AF-A0A969JUH0-F1
#
_entry.id   AF-A0A969JUH0-F1
#
_cell.length_a   1.000
_cell.length_b   1.000
_cell.length_c   1.000
_cell.angle_alpha   90.00
_cell.angle_beta   90.00
_cell.angle_gamma   90.00
#
_symmetry.space_group_name_H-M   'P 1'
#
loop_
_entity.id
_entity.type
_entity.pdbx_description
1 polymer ?
#
loop_
_entity_poly.entity_id
_entity_poly.type
_entity_poly.pdbx_seq_one_letter_code
_entity_poly.pdbx_strand_id
1 'polypeptide(L)'
;MSNRYDFEYREHRFSFEVTPSELVLSLDGLPRKRRSRDAGDCLYVWTNVELHWEEHHYIEGRWWPQTGRLVVTANRAVIHEAVIQ
;
A
#
# COMPACT_ATOMS: atom_id res chain seq x y z
N MET A 1 17.91 -2.28 -0.28
CA MET A 1 17.05 -3.31 -0.89
C MET A 1 15.62 -2.79 -0.85
N SER A 2 14.85 -2.98 -1.91
CA SER A 2 13.41 -2.66 -1.93
C SER A 2 12.63 -3.95 -2.13
N ASN A 3 11.51 -4.07 -1.41
CA ASN A 3 10.55 -5.16 -1.59
C ASN A 3 9.32 -4.59 -2.27
N ARG A 4 8.96 -5.16 -3.42
CA ARG A 4 7.81 -4.74 -4.21
C ARG A 4 6.74 -5.82 -4.18
N TYR A 5 5.51 -5.41 -3.93
CA TYR A 5 4.31 -6.24 -3.93
C TYR A 5 3.33 -5.69 -4.95
N ASP A 6 3.05 -6.45 -6.00
CA ASP A 6 2.11 -6.10 -7.06
C ASP A 6 0.81 -6.88 -6.91
N PHE A 7 -0.31 -6.22 -7.17
CA PHE A 7 -1.65 -6.77 -7.01
C PHE A 7 -2.55 -6.31 -8.15
N GLU A 8 -3.56 -7.12 -8.45
CA GLU A 8 -4.67 -6.78 -9.33
C GLU A 8 -5.94 -6.67 -8.48
N TYR A 9 -6.70 -5.60 -8.67
CA TYR A 9 -8.01 -5.44 -8.06
C TYR A 9 -8.93 -4.73 -9.04
N ARG A 10 -9.99 -5.45 -9.45
CA ARG A 10 -10.82 -5.10 -10.61
C ARG A 10 -9.93 -4.95 -11.86
N GLU A 11 -10.09 -3.88 -12.63
CA GLU A 11 -9.33 -3.63 -13.87
C GLU A 11 -8.02 -2.85 -13.64
N HIS A 12 -7.65 -2.62 -12.38
CA HIS A 12 -6.49 -1.80 -12.02
C HIS A 12 -5.37 -2.61 -11.37
N ARG A 13 -4.15 -2.14 -11.58
CA ARG A 13 -2.94 -2.66 -10.93
C ARG A 13 -2.47 -1.70 -9.87
N PHE A 14 -2.21 -2.17 -8.67
CA PHE A 14 -1.56 -1.37 -7.65
C PHE A 14 -0.36 -2.10 -7.07
N SER A 15 0.58 -1.31 -6.57
CA SER A 15 1.78 -1.87 -5.97
C SER A 15 2.22 -1.09 -4.76
N PHE A 16 2.82 -1.84 -3.84
CA PHE A 16 3.51 -1.30 -2.68
C PHE A 16 4.99 -1.55 -2.83
N GLU A 17 5.77 -0.48 -2.78
CA GLU A 17 7.22 -0.57 -2.66
C GLU A 17 7.61 -0.17 -1.25
N VAL A 18 8.32 -1.09 -0.58
CA VAL A 18 8.85 -0.92 0.77
C VAL A 18 10.36 -0.81 0.70
N THR A 19 10.89 0.28 1.21
CA THR A 19 12.32 0.49 1.42
C THR A 19 12.59 0.69 2.92
N PRO A 20 13.86 0.67 3.38
CA PRO A 20 14.18 0.94 4.78
C PRO A 20 13.70 2.30 5.31
N SER A 21 13.37 3.24 4.42
CA SER A 21 13.03 4.63 4.73
C SER A 21 11.61 5.05 4.34
N GLU A 22 10.92 4.29 3.49
CA GLU A 22 9.61 4.71 2.98
C GLU A 22 8.70 3.56 2.53
N LEU A 23 7.41 3.87 2.47
CA LEU A 23 6.35 3.09 1.85
C LEU A 23 5.74 3.91 0.72
N VAL A 24 5.70 3.35 -0.49
CA VAL A 24 5.14 3.98 -1.69
C VAL A 24 3.99 3.11 -2.21
N LEU A 25 2.86 3.75 -2.50
CA LEU A 25 1.71 3.15 -3.18
C LEU A 25 1.59 3.73 -4.58
N SER A 26 1.58 2.86 -5.58
CA SER A 26 1.33 3.20 -6.98
C SER A 26 0.03 2.57 -7.49
N LEU A 27 -0.64 3.25 -8.41
CA LEU A 27 -1.82 2.78 -9.13
C LEU A 27 -1.57 2.95 -10.62
N ASP A 28 -1.71 1.87 -11.38
CA ASP A 28 -1.43 1.76 -12.81
C ASP A 28 -0.05 2.30 -13.20
N GLY A 29 0.96 1.94 -12.39
CA GLY A 29 2.34 2.36 -12.57
C GLY A 29 2.65 3.79 -12.12
N LEU A 30 1.66 4.57 -11.67
CA LEU A 30 1.85 5.94 -11.22
C LEU A 30 1.85 6.03 -9.69
N PRO A 31 2.88 6.63 -9.06
CA PRO A 31 2.90 6.87 -7.62
C PRO A 31 1.72 7.76 -7.18
N ARG A 32 0.93 7.28 -6.22
CA ARG A 32 -0.23 8.00 -5.67
C ARG A 32 0.06 8.58 -4.30
N LYS A 33 0.70 7.80 -3.44
CA LYS A 33 1.03 8.20 -2.07
C LYS A 33 2.38 7.64 -1.65
N ARG A 34 3.03 8.39 -0.78
CA ARG A 34 4.29 8.05 -0.15
C ARG A 34 4.27 8.46 1.32
N ARG A 35 4.88 7.65 2.16
CA ARG A 35 5.21 7.98 3.55
C ARG A 35 6.64 7.61 3.85
N SER A 36 7.36 8.55 4.43
CA SER A 36 8.70 8.36 4.96
C SER A 36 8.64 7.89 6.43
N ARG A 37 9.73 7.29 6.89
CA ARG A 37 9.81 6.64 8.20
C ARG A 37 9.82 7.59 9.39
N ASP A 38 10.12 8.86 9.15
CA ASP A 38 9.97 9.96 10.11
C ASP A 38 8.50 10.27 10.45
N ALA A 39 7.54 9.73 9.68
CA ALA A 39 6.11 9.97 9.91
C ALA A 39 5.50 9.19 11.08
N GLY A 40 6.22 8.23 11.68
CA GLY A 40 5.79 7.47 12.86
C GLY A 40 6.07 5.97 12.78
N ASP A 41 5.57 5.22 13.78
CA ASP A 41 5.81 3.78 13.93
C ASP A 41 5.09 2.91 12.88
N CYS A 42 4.07 3.46 12.23
CA CYS A 42 3.32 2.83 11.14
C CYS A 42 3.26 3.78 9.95
N LEU A 43 3.77 3.33 8.82
CA LEU A 43 3.64 4.04 7.55
C LEU A 43 2.34 3.61 6.90
N TYR A 44 1.43 4.55 6.71
CA TYR A 44 0.09 4.33 6.17
C TYR A 44 -0.12 5.12 4.87
N VAL A 45 -0.44 4.41 3.81
CA VAL A 45 -0.79 4.97 2.50
C VAL A 45 -2.09 4.35 2.01
N TRP A 46 -2.89 5.13 1.29
CA TRP A 46 -4.12 4.65 0.70
C TRP A 46 -4.47 5.42 -0.57
N THR A 47 -5.22 4.78 -1.46
CA THR A 47 -5.83 5.42 -2.62
C THR A 47 -7.21 4.86 -2.86
N ASN A 48 -8.06 5.65 -3.50
CA ASN A 48 -9.23 5.11 -4.16
C ASN A 48 -8.84 4.63 -5.58
N VAL A 49 -9.46 3.55 -6.03
CA VAL A 49 -9.23 2.90 -7.34
C VAL A 49 -10.26 3.37 -8.37
N GLU A 50 -11.53 3.52 -7.97
CA GLU A 50 -12.60 3.98 -8.86
C GLU A 50 -13.14 5.34 -8.44
N LEU A 51 -13.06 6.30 -9.37
CA LEU A 51 -13.55 7.67 -9.20
C LEU A 51 -15.05 7.82 -9.51
N HIS A 52 -15.72 6.76 -9.97
CA HIS A 52 -17.16 6.77 -10.15
C HIS A 52 -17.84 6.87 -8.79
N TRP A 53 -18.70 7.88 -8.64
CA TRP A 53 -19.23 8.34 -7.36
C TRP A 53 -20.04 7.30 -6.57
N GLU A 54 -20.48 6.21 -7.20
CA GLU A 54 -21.32 5.19 -6.57
C GLU A 54 -20.54 3.99 -6.02
N GLU A 55 -19.27 3.81 -6.40
CA GLU A 55 -18.45 2.66 -5.98
C GLU A 55 -17.11 3.10 -5.39
N HIS A 56 -17.08 3.31 -4.07
CA HIS A 56 -15.86 3.68 -3.37
C HIS A 56 -15.00 2.44 -3.06
N HIS A 57 -13.99 2.20 -3.90
CA HIS A 57 -12.99 1.15 -3.70
C HIS A 57 -11.68 1.72 -3.17
N TYR A 58 -11.32 1.35 -1.95
CA TYR A 58 -10.11 1.82 -1.26
C TYR A 58 -9.07 0.71 -1.17
N ILE A 59 -7.85 1.04 -1.55
CA ILE A 59 -6.67 0.24 -1.32
C ILE A 59 -5.83 0.92 -0.26
N GLU A 60 -5.40 0.16 0.74
CA GLU A 60 -4.64 0.64 1.86
C GLU A 60 -3.43 -0.26 2.12
N GLY A 61 -2.31 0.34 2.46
CA GLY A 61 -1.12 -0.36 2.93
C GLY A 61 -0.65 0.23 4.24
N ARG A 62 -0.37 -0.66 5.19
CA ARG A 62 0.20 -0.35 6.50
C ARG A 62 1.48 -1.14 6.67
N TRP A 63 2.59 -0.45 6.90
CA TRP A 63 3.88 -1.06 7.16
C TRP A 63 4.44 -0.59 8.50
N TRP A 64 4.89 -1.54 9.32
CA TRP A 64 5.55 -1.29 10.61
C TRP A 64 7.03 -1.63 10.51
N PRO A 65 7.93 -0.63 10.34
CA PRO A 65 9.36 -0.89 10.15
C PRO A 65 10.01 -1.63 11.32
N GLN A 66 9.49 -1.47 12.54
CA GLN A 66 10.03 -2.13 13.74
C GLN A 66 9.83 -3.65 13.72
N THR A 67 8.75 -4.13 13.11
CA THR A 67 8.41 -5.56 13.06
C THR A 67 8.54 -6.16 11.66
N GLY A 68 8.81 -5.32 10.65
CA GLY A 68 8.79 -5.70 9.24
C GLY A 68 7.39 -6.00 8.69
N ARG A 69 6.33 -5.92 9.51
CA ARG A 69 4.98 -6.32 9.11
C ARG A 69 4.40 -5.37 8.07
N LEU A 70 3.95 -5.91 6.94
CA LEU A 70 3.16 -5.22 5.92
C LEU A 70 1.76 -5.84 5.89
N VAL A 71 0.72 -5.01 5.97
CA VAL A 71 -0.68 -5.40 5.80
C VAL A 71 -1.29 -4.58 4.69
N VAL A 72 -1.89 -5.25 3.72
CA VAL A 72 -2.60 -4.65 2.59
C VAL A 72 -4.08 -5.00 2.68
N THR A 73 -4.93 -4.00 2.52
CA THR A 73 -6.38 -4.18 2.53
C THR A 73 -7.05 -3.55 1.31
N ALA A 74 -8.11 -4.18 0.84
CA ALA A 74 -9.07 -3.62 -0.11
C ALA A 74 -10.42 -3.47 0.60
N ASN A 75 -10.97 -2.26 0.68
CA ASN A 75 -12.19 -1.96 1.44
C ASN A 75 -12.17 -2.56 2.85
N ARG A 76 -11.06 -2.35 3.57
CA ARG A 76 -10.80 -2.89 4.92
C ARG A 76 -10.66 -4.41 5.03
N ALA A 77 -10.92 -5.19 3.98
CA ALA A 77 -10.65 -6.62 3.96
C ALA A 77 -9.17 -6.87 3.69
N VAL A 78 -8.52 -7.70 4.51
CA VAL A 78 -7.11 -8.07 4.32
C VAL A 78 -7.00 -8.94 3.07
N ILE A 79 -6.15 -8.52 2.14
CA ILE A 79 -5.86 -9.25 0.90
C ILE A 79 -4.41 -9.77 0.88
N HIS A 80 -3.54 -9.18 1.69
CA HIS A 80 -2.17 -9.64 1.84
C HIS A 80 -1.57 -9.23 3.17
N GLU A 81 -0.73 -10.10 3.71
CA GLU A 81 0.08 -9.86 4.89
C GLU A 81 1.44 -10.52 4.71
N ALA A 82 2.50 -9.79 5.03
CA ALA A 82 3.87 -10.27 4.92
C ALA A 82 4.74 -9.71 6.05
N VAL A 83 5.84 -10.41 6.33
CA VAL A 83 6.94 -9.91 7.17
C VAL A 83 8.13 -9.70 6.25
N ILE A 84 8.60 -8.46 6.21
CA ILE A 84 9.72 -8.01 5.39
C ILE A 84 11.00 -8.12 6.23
N GLN A 85 11.95 -8.92 5.77
CA GLN A 85 13.28 -9.08 6.39
C GLN A 85 14.25 -8.00 5.93
#